data_AF-A0A3M1Q3L9-F1
#
_entry.id   AF-A0A3M1Q3L9-F1
#
_cell.length_a   1.000
_cell.length_b   1.000
_cell.length_c   1.000
_cell.angle_alpha   90.00
_cell.angle_beta   90.00
_cell.angle_gamma   90.00
#
_symmetry.space_group_name_H-M   'P 1'
#
loop_
_entity.id
_entity.type
_entity.pdbx_description
1 polymer ?
#
loop_
_entity_poly.entity_id
_entity_poly.type
_entity_poly.pdbx_seq_one_letter_code
_entity_poly.pdbx_strand_id
1 'polypeptide(L)'
;MSITLHQFRVFSCVRRGRQAGRTCFLRPRIHRRRRYHDAMSREPVVAHVEVSVVIPVCDEQESIAPLCARLSHALRESSASYEIIFVDDGSRDETVARIADQQTAHPEIRLLRLSRNFG
;
A
#
# COMPACT_ATOMS: atom_id res chain seq x y z
N MET A 1 19.69 -31.76 8.36
CA MET A 1 18.96 -30.57 7.88
C MET A 1 17.69 -30.46 8.70
N SER A 2 17.78 -29.76 9.84
CA SER A 2 16.69 -29.66 10.82
C SER A 2 15.94 -28.35 10.58
N ILE A 3 14.65 -28.47 10.25
CA ILE A 3 13.74 -27.35 10.04
C ILE A 3 13.30 -26.86 11.43
N THR A 4 13.54 -25.59 11.75
CA THR A 4 13.07 -24.98 13.00
C THR A 4 11.79 -24.20 12.74
N LEU A 5 10.68 -24.73 13.23
CA LEU A 5 9.38 -24.06 13.33
C LEU A 5 9.40 -23.14 14.56
N HIS A 6 9.26 -21.82 14.39
CA HIS A 6 9.18 -20.88 15.51
C HIS A 6 7.73 -20.53 15.85
N GLN A 7 7.44 -20.69 17.14
CA GLN A 7 6.16 -20.61 17.83
C GLN A 7 5.64 -19.18 17.93
N PHE A 8 4.32 -19.03 17.69
CA PHE A 8 3.55 -17.82 18.01
C PHE A 8 3.41 -17.65 19.53
N ARG A 9 3.60 -16.43 20.02
CA ARG A 9 3.42 -16.07 21.44
C ARG A 9 2.32 -15.02 21.55
N VAL A 10 1.17 -15.41 22.09
CA VAL A 10 0.06 -14.50 22.46
C VAL A 10 0.30 -14.00 23.88
N PHE A 11 0.23 -12.69 24.10
CA PHE A 11 0.23 -12.04 25.41
C PHE A 11 -1.05 -11.21 25.59
N SER A 12 -1.49 -11.12 26.85
CA SER A 12 -2.83 -10.77 27.34
C SER A 12 -2.93 -9.33 27.93
N CYS A 13 -4.12 -9.02 28.50
CA CYS A 13 -4.42 -7.96 29.51
C CYS A 13 -4.66 -6.51 28.99
N VAL A 14 -5.60 -5.64 29.46
CA VAL A 14 -6.66 -5.67 30.49
C VAL A 14 -7.48 -4.33 30.51
N ARG A 15 -8.72 -4.36 31.06
CA ARG A 15 -9.53 -3.32 31.80
C ARG A 15 -10.60 -2.39 31.16
N ARG A 16 -11.58 -2.07 32.03
CA ARG A 16 -12.98 -1.55 31.91
C ARG A 16 -13.10 -0.03 32.14
N GLY A 17 -14.25 0.59 31.80
CA GLY A 17 -14.76 1.83 32.47
C GLY A 17 -15.88 2.59 31.72
N ARG A 18 -16.85 3.19 32.45
CA ARG A 18 -18.21 3.66 32.03
C ARG A 18 -18.38 5.21 31.97
N GLN A 19 -19.33 5.66 31.12
CA GLN A 19 -20.40 6.71 31.23
C GLN A 19 -20.14 8.17 31.73
N ALA A 20 -20.67 9.16 30.99
CA ALA A 20 -21.83 10.03 31.36
C ALA A 20 -21.75 11.52 30.93
N GLY A 21 -22.73 11.96 30.12
CA GLY A 21 -23.50 13.23 30.22
C GLY A 21 -22.84 14.61 30.14
N ARG A 22 -23.30 15.47 29.20
CA ARG A 22 -23.97 16.78 29.44
C ARG A 22 -24.09 17.63 28.15
N THR A 23 -25.35 17.90 27.79
CA THR A 23 -25.99 19.08 27.17
C THR A 23 -25.25 20.06 26.24
N CYS A 24 -25.94 20.34 25.13
CA CYS A 24 -25.68 21.29 24.06
C CYS A 24 -25.34 22.72 24.48
N PHE A 25 -24.40 23.34 23.74
CA PHE A 25 -24.42 24.76 23.42
C PHE A 25 -24.17 24.92 21.91
N LEU A 26 -25.22 25.30 21.18
CA LEU A 26 -25.13 25.76 19.79
C LEU A 26 -24.41 27.11 19.77
N ARG A 27 -23.33 27.22 18.99
CA ARG A 27 -22.81 28.52 18.52
C ARG A 27 -22.70 28.53 17.00
N PRO A 28 -23.25 29.56 16.33
CA PRO A 28 -23.30 29.64 14.88
C PRO A 28 -21.97 30.11 14.29
N ARG A 29 -21.66 29.54 13.11
CA ARG A 29 -20.84 30.10 12.01
C ARG A 29 -19.37 30.42 12.32
N ILE A 30 -18.48 29.70 11.62
CA ILE A 30 -17.55 30.18 10.58
C ILE A 30 -16.68 28.96 10.24
N HIS A 31 -16.54 28.65 8.95
CA HIS A 31 -15.72 27.57 8.41
C HIS A 31 -14.23 27.88 8.64
N ARG A 32 -13.75 27.71 9.88
CA ARG A 32 -12.34 27.82 10.25
C ARG A 32 -11.86 26.48 10.76
N ARG A 33 -10.92 25.91 9.99
CA ARG A 33 -9.98 24.82 10.33
C ARG A 33 -10.23 24.22 11.71
N ARG A 34 -10.96 23.10 11.75
CA ARG A 34 -11.05 22.28 12.96
C ARG A 34 -9.68 21.71 13.25
N ARG A 35 -9.07 22.19 14.33
CA ARG A 35 -8.02 21.47 15.05
C ARG A 35 -8.59 20.12 15.44
N TYR A 36 -8.05 19.05 14.87
CA TYR A 36 -8.30 17.64 15.26
C TYR A 36 -7.48 17.23 16.49
N HIS A 37 -6.98 18.19 17.26
CA HIS A 37 -6.35 17.92 18.55
C HIS A 37 -7.45 17.73 19.58
N ASP A 38 -7.89 16.48 19.75
CA ASP A 38 -7.94 15.76 21.03
C ASP A 38 -8.91 14.57 20.91
N ALA A 39 -8.46 13.39 21.35
CA ALA A 39 -9.15 12.09 21.40
C ALA A 39 -9.26 11.21 20.11
N MET A 40 -8.47 10.13 20.13
CA MET A 40 -8.85 8.75 19.78
C MET A 40 -9.56 8.49 18.43
N SER A 41 -8.74 8.19 17.42
CA SER A 41 -8.77 6.88 16.76
C SER A 41 -7.37 6.66 16.21
N ARG A 42 -6.80 5.45 16.37
CA ARG A 42 -5.59 5.11 15.61
C ARG A 42 -6.03 5.06 14.15
N GLU A 43 -5.91 6.18 13.43
CA GLU A 43 -5.94 6.10 11.98
C GLU A 43 -4.90 5.06 11.58
N PRO A 44 -5.24 4.15 10.66
CA PRO A 44 -4.24 3.22 10.17
C PRO A 44 -3.08 4.10 9.72
N VAL A 45 -1.88 3.83 10.24
CA VAL A 45 -0.67 4.47 9.72
C VAL A 45 -0.50 3.86 8.33
N VAL A 46 -1.22 4.42 7.36
CA VAL A 46 -1.01 4.10 5.95
C VAL A 46 0.40 4.58 5.69
N ALA A 47 1.31 3.64 5.43
CA ALA A 47 2.67 3.99 5.08
C ALA A 47 2.59 5.05 3.97
N HIS A 48 3.08 6.25 4.27
CA HIS A 48 2.97 7.36 3.34
C HIS A 48 3.91 7.06 2.19
N VAL A 49 3.37 6.71 1.02
CA VAL A 49 4.14 6.54 -0.22
C VAL A 49 4.37 7.93 -0.80
N GLU A 50 5.63 8.31 -0.99
CA GLU A 50 5.98 9.62 -1.53
C GLU A 50 6.06 9.62 -3.07
N VAL A 51 6.39 8.47 -3.67
CA VAL A 51 6.51 8.31 -5.12
C VAL A 51 5.75 7.07 -5.60
N SER A 52 4.80 7.26 -6.51
CA SER A 52 4.14 6.15 -7.21
C SER A 52 4.54 6.16 -8.68
N VAL A 53 5.18 5.08 -9.15
CA VAL A 53 5.53 4.90 -10.57
C VAL A 53 4.46 4.03 -11.22
N VAL A 54 3.70 4.58 -12.15
CA VAL A 54 2.61 3.86 -12.84
C VAL A 54 3.05 3.53 -14.27
N ILE A 55 2.95 2.25 -14.65
CA ILE A 55 3.48 1.73 -15.92
C ILE A 55 2.39 0.91 -16.63
N PRO A 56 1.80 1.40 -17.73
CA PRO A 56 0.95 0.58 -18.57
C PRO A 56 1.78 -0.49 -19.28
N VAL A 57 1.26 -1.72 -19.36
CA VAL A 57 1.91 -2.85 -20.02
C VAL A 57 0.89 -3.67 -20.83
N CYS A 58 1.32 -4.15 -22.00
CA CYS A 58 0.55 -5.05 -22.86
C CYS A 58 1.52 -5.90 -23.68
N ASP A 59 1.53 -7.22 -23.45
CA ASP A 59 2.37 -8.18 -24.16
C ASP A 59 3.89 -7.86 -24.12
N GLU A 60 4.42 -7.54 -22.93
CA GLU A 60 5.81 -7.11 -22.68
C GLU A 60 6.61 -8.07 -21.77
N GLN A 61 6.31 -9.38 -21.76
CA GLN A 61 6.86 -10.34 -20.79
C GLN A 61 8.40 -10.34 -20.65
N GLU A 62 9.15 -10.06 -21.72
CA GLU A 62 10.62 -10.06 -21.73
C GLU A 62 11.20 -8.81 -21.06
N SER A 63 10.45 -7.71 -21.04
CA SER A 63 10.88 -6.42 -20.53
C SER A 63 10.65 -6.25 -19.03
N ILE A 64 9.78 -7.07 -18.42
CA ILE A 64 9.38 -6.92 -17.01
C ILE A 64 10.56 -7.02 -16.05
N ALA A 65 11.34 -8.11 -16.12
CA ALA A 65 12.50 -8.30 -15.24
C ALA A 65 13.56 -7.19 -15.36
N PRO A 66 14.06 -6.83 -16.55
CA PRO A 66 15.06 -5.77 -16.66
C PRO A 66 14.51 -4.40 -16.26
N LEU A 67 13.22 -4.12 -16.50
CA LEU A 67 12.59 -2.89 -16.05
C LEU A 67 12.52 -2.81 -14.53
N CYS A 68 12.06 -3.86 -13.86
CA CYS A 68 12.02 -3.92 -12.39
C CYS A 68 13.40 -3.70 -11.78
N ALA A 69 14.44 -4.36 -12.32
CA ALA A 69 15.81 -4.19 -11.82
C ALA A 69 16.29 -2.73 -11.92
N ARG A 70 16.02 -2.06 -13.04
CA ARG A 70 16.40 -0.66 -13.27
C ARG A 70 15.64 0.30 -12.36
N LEU A 71 14.33 0.09 -12.21
CA LEU A 71 13.48 0.92 -11.36
C LEU A 71 13.85 0.77 -9.88
N SER A 72 13.98 -0.46 -9.39
CA SER A 72 14.39 -0.69 -8.00
C SER A 72 15.78 -0.11 -7.72
N HIS A 73 16.72 -0.16 -8.66
CA HIS A 73 18.01 0.50 -8.49
C HIS A 73 17.85 2.02 -8.35
N ALA A 74 17.18 2.67 -9.31
CA ALA A 74 17.01 4.12 -9.31
C ALA A 74 16.21 4.64 -8.10
N LEU A 75 15.18 3.90 -7.67
CA LEU A 75 14.30 4.31 -6.58
C LEU A 75 14.90 4.03 -5.20
N ARG A 76 15.75 3.01 -5.04
CA ARG A 76 16.50 2.77 -3.79
C ARG A 76 17.49 3.88 -3.45
N GLU A 77 18.00 4.59 -4.46
CA GLU A 77 18.86 5.75 -4.25
C GLU A 77 18.07 6.97 -3.74
N SER A 78 16.76 6.98 -3.96
CA SER A 78 15.89 8.01 -3.39
C SER A 78 15.63 7.70 -1.91
N SER A 79 15.74 8.70 -1.02
CA SER A 79 15.35 8.56 0.39
C SER A 79 13.83 8.46 0.58
N ALA A 80 13.07 8.40 -0.51
CA ALA A 80 11.62 8.42 -0.53
C ALA A 80 11.03 7.01 -0.48
N SER A 81 9.90 6.85 0.20
CA SER A 81 9.09 5.64 0.07
C SER A 81 8.43 5.59 -1.31
N TYR A 82 8.41 4.41 -1.94
CA TYR A 82 7.87 4.27 -3.29
C TYR A 82 7.06 3.00 -3.51
N GLU A 83 6.24 3.02 -4.55
CA GLU A 83 5.57 1.86 -5.12
C GLU A 83 5.69 1.87 -6.65
N ILE A 84 5.62 0.69 -7.25
CA ILE A 84 5.60 0.51 -8.72
C ILE A 84 4.30 -0.20 -9.07
N ILE A 85 3.43 0.45 -9.82
CA ILE A 85 2.12 -0.07 -10.21
C ILE A 85 2.13 -0.38 -11.70
N PHE A 86 2.12 -1.66 -12.03
CA PHE A 86 1.86 -2.11 -13.40
C PHE A 86 0.36 -2.10 -13.68
N VAL A 87 -0.04 -1.52 -14.80
CA VAL A 87 -1.42 -1.53 -15.29
C VAL A 87 -1.47 -2.40 -16.54
N ASP A 88 -1.97 -3.62 -16.40
CA ASP A 88 -2.18 -4.55 -17.51
C ASP A 88 -3.46 -4.18 -18.27
N ASP A 89 -3.32 -3.81 -19.54
CA ASP A 89 -4.43 -3.46 -20.45
C ASP A 89 -4.85 -4.66 -21.33
N GLY A 90 -4.82 -5.86 -20.75
CA GLY A 90 -5.29 -7.08 -21.43
C GLY A 90 -4.21 -7.86 -22.17
N SER A 91 -3.03 -8.05 -21.57
CA SER A 91 -2.01 -8.95 -22.10
C SER A 91 -2.56 -10.37 -22.28
N ARG A 92 -2.09 -11.02 -23.36
CA ARG A 92 -2.39 -12.39 -23.75
C ARG A 92 -1.21 -13.33 -23.56
N ASP A 93 -0.03 -12.77 -23.37
CA ASP A 93 1.21 -13.50 -23.07
C ASP A 93 1.44 -13.68 -21.56
N GLU A 94 2.66 -14.01 -21.16
CA GLU A 94 3.04 -14.24 -19.76
C GLU A 94 3.35 -12.94 -18.99
N THR A 95 3.05 -11.75 -19.51
CA THR A 95 3.38 -10.46 -18.87
C THR A 95 2.89 -10.40 -17.41
N VAL A 96 1.63 -10.77 -17.17
CA VAL A 96 1.04 -10.78 -15.83
C VAL A 96 1.75 -11.77 -14.91
N ALA A 97 2.08 -12.97 -15.40
CA ALA A 97 2.79 -13.98 -14.63
C ALA A 97 4.20 -13.48 -14.25
N ARG A 98 4.91 -12.87 -15.20
CA ARG A 98 6.23 -12.27 -14.96
C ARG A 98 6.18 -11.16 -13.91
N ILE A 99 5.15 -10.32 -13.92
CA ILE A 99 4.98 -9.28 -12.89
C ILE A 99 4.72 -9.91 -11.53
N ALA A 100 3.88 -10.93 -11.45
CA ALA A 100 3.60 -11.66 -10.21
C ALA A 100 4.88 -12.31 -9.63
N ASP A 101 5.74 -12.87 -10.48
CA ASP A 101 7.04 -13.39 -10.06
C ASP A 101 7.89 -12.28 -9.41
N GLN A 102 7.92 -11.09 -9.99
CA GLN A 102 8.69 -9.96 -9.45
C GLN A 102 8.16 -9.47 -8.09
N GLN A 103 6.85 -9.58 -7.83
CA GLN A 103 6.26 -9.18 -6.53
C GLN A 103 6.81 -9.97 -5.35
N THR A 104 7.31 -11.20 -5.59
CA THR A 104 7.93 -12.02 -4.53
C THR A 104 9.27 -11.44 -4.06
N ALA A 105 10.03 -10.82 -4.96
CA ALA A 105 11.32 -10.21 -4.66
C ALA A 105 11.19 -8.72 -4.30
N HIS A 106 10.10 -8.07 -4.74
CA HIS A 106 9.88 -6.63 -4.65
C HIS A 106 8.47 -6.34 -4.11
N PRO A 107 8.28 -6.28 -2.77
CA PRO A 107 6.97 -6.04 -2.15
C PRO A 107 6.37 -4.65 -2.48
N GLU A 108 7.17 -3.73 -2.99
CA GLU A 108 6.75 -2.43 -3.54
C GLU A 108 5.98 -2.54 -4.88
N ILE A 109 6.02 -3.69 -5.55
CA ILE A 109 5.36 -3.89 -6.85
C ILE A 109 3.89 -4.25 -6.65
N ARG A 110 3.03 -3.55 -7.37
CA ARG A 110 1.58 -3.77 -7.49
C ARG A 110 1.22 -4.04 -8.94
N LEU A 111 0.19 -4.87 -9.13
CA LEU A 111 -0.39 -5.15 -10.43
C LEU A 111 -1.87 -4.80 -10.38
N LEU A 112 -2.31 -3.97 -11.33
CA LEU A 112 -3.70 -3.66 -11.60
C LEU A 112 -4.04 -4.19 -12.98
N ARG A 113 -5.01 -5.11 -13.06
CA ARG A 113 -5.49 -5.66 -14.32
C ARG A 113 -6.81 -5.02 -14.71
N LEU A 114 -6.87 -4.43 -15.90
CA LEU A 114 -8.10 -3.86 -16.42
C LEU A 114 -9.05 -4.97 -16.87
N SER A 115 -10.35 -4.77 -16.62
CA SER A 115 -11.37 -5.80 -16.89
C SER A 115 -11.63 -6.04 -18.38
N ARG A 116 -11.21 -5.11 -19.22
CA ARG A 116 -11.22 -5.13 -20.68
C ARG A 116 -10.08 -4.23 -21.16
N ASN A 117 -9.67 -4.39 -22.41
CA ASN A 117 -8.77 -3.44 -23.03
C ASN A 117 -9.49 -2.08 -23.16
N PHE A 118 -8.90 -1.01 -22.64
CA PHE A 118 -9.41 0.36 -22.79
C PHE A 118 -8.63 1.15 -23.85
N GLY A 119 -7.58 0.56 -24.44
CA GLY A 119 -6.82 1.04 -25.60
C GLY A 119 -7.32 0.53 -26.95
#